data_AF-A0A2V9SUF1-F1
#
_entry.id   AF-A0A2V9SUF1-F1
#
_cell.length_a   1.000
_cell.length_b   1.000
_cell.length_c   1.000
_cell.angle_alpha   90.00
_cell.angle_beta   90.00
_cell.angle_gamma   90.00
#
_symmetry.space_group_name_H-M   'P 1'
#
loop_
_entity.id
_entity.type
_entity.pdbx_description
1 polymer ?
#
loop_
_entity_poly.entity_id
_entity_poly.type
_entity_poly.pdbx_seq_one_letter_code
_entity_poly.pdbx_strand_id
1 'polypeptide(L)'
;MLCSRCGNSIGENSRFCDRCGEPARTAQIATGPLVPTAASPSETSGKAIASLLSGLFGLIIFPAAIAAIVLGHISRSEIRKSAGRLKGSGLALGGLIMGYLGLSIIPVLIIAAIAIPNVLRARIVANEASAVSVVRALNEAEQNYMTAFPRVGYTCSLPSLGGNRQSSTSAEHAHLIDDDLSTGSRHGYRFVIQNCSSSNGVTVKYQVAAYPETYSQSGVRAFCSDETAVIKVDERGSPEACLENGSVLQ
;
A
#
# COMPACT_ATOMS: atom_id res chain seq x y z
N MET A 1 23.39 20.21 72.28
CA MET A 1 24.57 20.05 71.39
C MET A 1 25.84 20.23 72.22
N LEU A 2 26.96 19.55 71.96
CA LEU A 2 28.22 19.78 72.71
C LEU A 2 29.09 20.82 72.00
N CYS A 3 29.77 21.67 72.77
CA CYS A 3 30.71 22.65 72.25
C CYS A 3 31.94 21.95 71.66
N SER A 4 32.27 22.23 70.40
CA SER A 4 33.41 21.64 69.69
C SER A 4 34.79 22.06 70.22
N ARG A 5 34.85 23.08 71.09
CA ARG A 5 36.11 23.58 71.66
C ARG A 5 36.39 23.05 73.07
N CYS A 6 35.37 22.95 73.93
CA CYS A 6 35.54 22.57 75.34
C CYS A 6 34.73 21.35 75.78
N GLY A 7 33.88 20.79 74.89
CA GLY A 7 33.08 19.60 75.17
C GLY A 7 31.91 19.82 76.14
N ASN A 8 31.58 21.05 76.54
CA ASN A 8 30.43 21.29 77.42
C ASN A 8 29.10 21.25 76.64
N SER A 9 27.99 20.84 77.28
CA SER A 9 26.66 20.89 76.67
C SER A 9 26.17 22.34 76.57
N ILE A 10 25.79 22.76 75.36
CA ILE A 10 25.17 24.06 75.07
C ILE A 10 23.65 23.91 75.14
N GLY A 11 22.99 24.81 75.87
CA GLY A 11 21.53 24.89 75.95
C GLY A 11 20.90 25.29 74.61
N GLU A 12 19.67 24.85 74.36
CA GLU A 12 19.05 24.84 73.02
C GLU A 12 18.88 26.23 72.38
N ASN A 13 18.99 27.32 73.15
CA ASN A 13 18.85 28.71 72.67
C ASN A 13 19.98 29.66 73.09
N SER A 14 21.12 29.16 73.61
CA SER A 14 22.25 30.03 73.96
C SER A 14 23.10 30.35 72.72
N ARG A 15 23.32 31.65 72.48
CA ARG A 15 24.11 32.15 71.33
C ARG A 15 25.62 31.91 71.50
N PHE A 16 26.09 31.71 72.73
CA PHE A 16 27.49 31.46 73.08
C PHE A 16 27.58 30.34 74.13
N CYS A 17 28.73 29.67 74.19
CA CYS A 17 29.01 28.69 75.24
C CYS A 17 29.38 29.40 76.55
N ASP A 18 28.64 29.16 77.63
CA ASP A 18 28.81 29.87 78.91
C ASP A 18 30.19 29.65 79.58
N ARG A 19 30.90 28.59 79.20
CA ARG A 19 32.17 28.22 79.83
C ARG A 19 33.41 28.74 79.11
N CYS A 20 33.36 28.89 77.80
CA CYS A 20 34.52 29.29 76.98
C CYS A 20 34.25 30.46 76.02
N GLY A 21 33.01 30.95 75.95
CA GLY A 21 32.62 32.11 75.13
C GLY A 21 32.52 31.86 73.63
N GLU A 22 32.70 30.63 73.15
CA GLU A 22 32.63 30.34 71.71
C GLU A 22 31.19 30.48 71.18
N PRO A 23 30.95 31.15 70.03
CA PRO A 23 29.61 31.25 69.46
C PRO A 23 29.10 29.85 69.10
N ALA A 24 27.89 29.52 69.56
CA ALA A 24 27.21 28.33 69.08
C ALA A 24 27.00 28.54 67.57
N ARG A 25 27.67 27.73 66.72
CA ARG A 25 27.48 27.78 65.26
C ARG A 25 26.06 27.39 64.95
N THR A 26 25.14 28.35 65.04
CA THR A 26 23.89 28.30 64.33
C THR A 26 24.27 28.24 62.86
N ALA A 27 23.77 27.21 62.18
CA ALA A 27 23.74 27.18 60.73
C ALA A 27 23.04 28.47 60.29
N GLN A 28 23.84 29.48 59.94
CA GLN A 28 23.34 30.67 59.28
C GLN A 28 22.79 30.16 57.95
N ILE A 29 21.46 30.02 57.90
CA ILE A 29 20.70 30.07 56.67
C ILE A 29 21.06 31.42 56.06
N ALA A 30 21.99 31.42 55.12
CA ALA A 30 22.33 32.59 54.34
C ALA A 30 21.11 32.90 53.47
N THR A 31 20.17 33.68 54.01
CA THR A 31 19.18 34.42 53.22
C THR A 31 19.89 35.60 52.56
N GLY A 32 20.81 35.30 51.64
CA GLY A 32 21.21 36.26 50.62
C GLY A 32 20.11 36.34 49.56
N PRO A 33 19.90 37.49 48.90
CA PRO A 33 19.05 37.55 47.72
C PRO A 33 19.54 36.49 46.72
N LEU A 34 18.65 35.62 46.26
CA LEU A 34 18.90 34.75 45.12
C LEU A 34 19.18 35.67 43.93
N VAL A 35 20.45 35.99 43.68
CA VAL A 35 20.86 36.58 42.41
C VAL A 35 20.53 35.53 41.37
N PRO A 36 19.60 35.79 40.43
CA PRO A 36 19.44 34.90 39.30
C PRO A 36 20.76 34.98 38.54
N THR A 37 21.57 33.93 38.58
CA THR A 37 22.69 33.78 37.65
C THR A 37 22.08 33.89 36.27
N ALA A 38 22.29 35.03 35.60
CA ALA A 38 21.75 35.28 34.27
C ALA A 38 22.29 34.17 33.36
N ALA A 39 21.41 33.24 32.99
CA ALA A 39 21.72 32.22 32.01
C ALA A 39 22.12 32.95 30.72
N SER A 40 23.36 32.76 30.28
CA SER A 40 23.85 33.32 29.02
C SER A 40 22.87 32.97 27.90
N PRO A 41 22.51 33.92 27.01
CA PRO A 41 21.58 33.65 25.91
C PRO A 41 22.17 32.53 25.04
N SER A 42 21.48 31.40 25.01
CA SER A 42 21.88 30.26 24.19
C SER A 42 21.58 30.57 22.72
N GLU A 43 22.61 30.77 21.91
CA GLU A 43 22.46 30.99 20.46
C GLU A 43 22.16 29.66 19.74
N THR A 44 21.26 29.72 18.76
CA THR A 44 20.97 28.56 17.88
C THR A 44 22.04 28.48 16.81
N SER A 45 22.61 27.29 16.61
CA SER A 45 23.69 27.12 15.62
C SER A 45 23.12 27.27 14.20
N GLY A 46 23.62 28.24 13.43
CA GLY A 46 23.19 28.48 12.04
C GLY A 46 23.33 27.25 11.13
N LYS A 47 24.21 26.30 11.50
CA LYS A 47 24.36 25.00 10.83
C LYS A 47 23.13 24.10 10.97
N ALA A 48 22.39 24.22 12.08
CA ALA A 48 21.15 23.48 12.28
C ALA A 48 20.05 24.00 11.33
N ILE A 49 19.92 25.32 11.20
CA ILE A 49 18.99 25.96 10.26
C ILE A 49 19.39 25.62 8.81
N ALA A 50 20.69 25.67 8.49
CA ALA A 50 21.20 25.25 7.18
C ALA A 50 20.90 23.77 6.91
N SER A 51 21.00 22.88 7.90
CA SER A 51 20.64 21.46 7.74
C SER A 51 19.14 21.27 7.47
N LEU A 52 18.27 22.06 8.12
CA LEU A 52 16.83 22.01 7.92
C LEU A 52 16.44 22.51 6.52
N LEU A 53 17.01 23.63 6.10
CA LEU A 53 16.79 24.19 4.76
C LEU A 53 17.36 23.26 3.68
N SER A 54 18.55 22.69 3.89
CA SER A 54 19.15 21.74 2.95
C SER A 54 18.41 20.40 2.90
N GLY A 55 17.74 19.97 3.98
CA GLY A 55 16.85 18.80 3.94
C GLY A 55 15.57 19.07 3.14
N LEU A 56 15.04 20.30 3.24
CA LEU A 56 13.87 20.73 2.47
C LEU A 56 14.18 20.90 0.97
N PHE A 57 15.32 21.52 0.63
CA PHE A 57 15.80 21.66 -0.75
C PHE A 57 16.46 20.38 -1.30
N GLY A 58 16.93 19.49 -0.42
CA GLY A 58 17.53 18.19 -0.76
C GLY A 58 16.52 17.18 -1.32
N LEU A 59 15.23 17.46 -1.19
CA LEU A 59 14.15 16.71 -1.84
C LEU A 59 14.24 16.76 -3.39
N ILE A 60 14.98 17.71 -3.96
CA ILE A 60 15.02 17.98 -5.41
C ILE A 60 16.40 17.68 -6.03
N ILE A 61 17.50 17.67 -5.25
CA ILE A 61 18.87 17.55 -5.76
C ILE A 61 19.64 16.49 -4.96
N PHE A 62 19.91 15.32 -5.57
CA PHE A 62 20.60 14.16 -4.96
C PHE A 62 21.88 14.52 -4.16
N PRO A 63 22.77 15.42 -4.65
CA PRO A 63 23.92 15.92 -3.88
C PRO A 63 23.56 16.63 -2.56
N ALA A 64 22.44 17.35 -2.52
CA ALA A 64 22.04 18.14 -1.36
C ALA A 64 21.50 17.27 -0.21
N ALA A 65 20.89 16.11 -0.51
CA ALA A 65 20.49 15.13 0.51
C ALA A 65 21.70 14.54 1.24
N ILE A 66 22.77 14.21 0.51
CA ILE A 66 24.03 13.73 1.09
C ILE A 66 24.65 14.83 1.97
N ALA A 67 24.68 16.08 1.47
CA ALA A 67 25.16 17.22 2.24
C ALA A 67 24.34 17.47 3.52
N ALA A 68 23.01 17.32 3.47
CA ALA A 68 22.13 17.45 4.63
C ALA A 68 22.38 16.36 5.68
N ILE A 69 22.61 15.11 5.27
CA ILE A 69 22.95 14.00 6.16
C ILE A 69 24.31 14.26 6.83
N VAL A 70 25.32 14.63 6.04
CA VAL A 70 26.67 14.91 6.54
C VAL A 70 26.65 16.10 7.52
N LEU A 71 26.00 17.21 7.15
CA LEU A 71 25.89 18.40 8.00
C LEU A 71 25.03 18.15 9.25
N GLY A 72 24.00 17.30 9.14
CA GLY A 72 23.18 16.85 10.26
C GLY A 72 23.99 16.06 11.29
N HIS A 73 24.86 15.15 10.85
CA HIS A 73 25.76 14.43 11.74
C HIS A 73 26.82 15.35 12.39
N ILE A 74 27.39 16.29 11.63
CA ILE A 74 28.36 17.28 12.13
C ILE A 74 27.72 18.18 13.19
N SER A 75 26.56 18.76 12.90
CA SER A 75 25.86 19.66 13.84
C SER A 75 25.45 18.94 15.12
N ARG A 76 25.02 17.67 15.05
CA ARG A 76 24.72 16.87 16.25
C ARG A 76 25.97 16.60 17.10
N SER A 77 27.12 16.40 16.48
CA SER A 77 28.41 16.24 17.16
C SER A 77 28.84 17.55 17.85
N GLU A 78 28.75 18.69 17.16
CA GLU A 78 29.06 20.01 17.70
C GLU A 78 28.15 20.38 18.89
N ILE A 79 26.83 20.13 18.78
CA ILE A 79 25.86 20.38 19.87
C ILE A 79 26.19 19.51 21.09
N ARG A 80 26.50 18.21 20.90
CA ARG A 80 26.86 17.32 22.02
C ARG A 80 28.13 17.75 22.73
N LYS A 81 29.15 18.21 21.98
CA LYS A 81 30.43 18.66 22.54
C LYS A 81 30.36 20.05 23.18
N SER A 82 29.30 20.83 22.93
CA SER A 82 29.19 22.22 23.36
C SER A 82 28.86 22.45 24.84
N ALA A 83 28.69 21.38 25.64
CA ALA A 83 28.40 21.46 27.08
C ALA A 83 27.25 22.43 27.45
N GLY A 84 26.23 22.54 26.60
CA GLY A 84 25.07 23.41 26.80
C GLY A 84 25.14 24.78 26.09
N ARG A 85 26.27 25.12 25.45
CA ARG A 85 26.45 26.39 24.73
C ARG A 85 25.62 26.50 23.45
N LEU A 86 25.35 25.38 22.76
CA LEU A 86 24.55 25.34 21.52
C LEU A 86 23.27 24.56 21.75
N LYS A 87 22.12 25.12 21.34
CA LYS A 87 20.82 24.42 21.31
C LYS A 87 20.44 24.05 19.86
N GLY A 88 19.53 23.08 19.70
CA GLY A 88 19.02 22.65 18.38
C GLY A 88 19.07 21.15 18.08
N SER A 89 19.31 20.28 19.07
CA SER A 89 19.42 18.82 18.83
C SER A 89 18.16 18.21 18.20
N GLY A 90 16.97 18.72 18.52
CA GLY A 90 15.71 18.26 17.88
C GLY A 90 15.63 18.66 16.41
N LEU A 91 16.12 19.86 16.07
CA LEU A 91 16.16 20.37 14.70
C LEU A 91 17.17 19.58 13.84
N ALA A 92 18.35 19.26 14.38
CA ALA A 92 19.34 18.42 13.72
C ALA A 92 18.84 16.98 13.51
N LEU A 93 18.09 16.43 14.47
CA LEU A 93 17.45 15.12 14.32
C LEU A 93 16.35 15.15 13.24
N GLY A 94 15.51 16.19 13.23
CA GLY A 94 14.48 16.40 12.22
C GLY A 94 15.06 16.48 10.80
N GLY A 95 16.17 17.22 10.63
CA GLY A 95 16.90 17.30 9.36
C GLY A 95 17.45 15.95 8.89
N LEU A 96 18.01 15.15 9.80
CA LEU A 96 18.48 13.79 9.50
C LEU A 96 17.33 12.87 9.08
N ILE A 97 16.21 12.88 9.82
CA ILE A 97 15.04 12.03 9.52
C ILE A 97 14.46 12.40 8.16
N MET A 98 14.22 13.69 7.89
CA MET A 98 13.71 14.15 6.59
C MET A 98 14.69 13.82 5.45
N GLY A 99 16.00 13.93 5.68
CA GLY A 99 17.03 13.53 4.71
C GLY A 99 16.98 12.04 4.34
N TYR A 100 16.90 11.15 5.33
CA TYR A 100 16.77 9.70 5.07
C TYR A 100 15.44 9.32 4.43
N LEU A 101 14.34 9.96 4.84
CA LEU A 101 13.02 9.77 4.22
C LEU A 101 13.04 10.21 2.75
N GLY A 102 13.60 11.39 2.46
CA GLY A 102 13.78 11.85 1.08
C GLY A 102 14.59 10.86 0.23
N LEU A 103 15.73 10.39 0.74
CA LEU A 103 16.58 9.44 0.02
C LEU A 103 15.90 8.08 -0.22
N SER A 104 15.02 7.64 0.68
CA SER A 104 14.35 6.34 0.58
C SER A 104 13.07 6.40 -0.25
N ILE A 105 12.30 7.49 -0.14
CA ILE A 105 11.00 7.65 -0.81
C ILE A 105 11.19 7.90 -2.32
N ILE A 106 12.19 8.70 -2.71
CA ILE A 106 12.45 9.04 -4.12
C ILE A 106 12.59 7.80 -5.02
N PRO A 107 13.49 6.82 -4.74
CA PRO A 107 13.62 5.64 -5.60
C PRO A 107 12.35 4.78 -5.60
N VAL A 108 11.64 4.68 -4.47
CA VAL A 108 10.36 3.96 -4.40
C VAL A 108 9.31 4.58 -5.32
N LEU A 109 9.19 5.91 -5.33
CA LEU A 109 8.26 6.61 -6.21
C LEU A 109 8.64 6.47 -7.69
N ILE A 110 9.94 6.48 -8.03
CA ILE A 110 10.41 6.24 -9.41
C ILE A 110 10.03 4.83 -9.87
N ILE A 111 10.30 3.81 -9.03
CA ILE A 111 9.93 2.42 -9.35
C ILE A 111 8.42 2.30 -9.49
N ALA A 112 7.63 2.87 -8.57
CA ALA A 112 6.17 2.85 -8.64
C ALA A 112 5.65 3.54 -9.91
N ALA A 113 6.19 4.70 -10.28
CA ALA A 113 5.77 5.43 -11.47
C ALA A 113 5.98 4.63 -12.78
N ILE A 114 7.03 3.81 -12.85
CA ILE A 114 7.31 2.94 -14.00
C ILE A 114 6.51 1.63 -13.91
N ALA A 115 6.42 1.05 -12.72
CA ALA A 115 5.81 -0.26 -12.52
C ALA A 115 4.28 -0.21 -12.64
N ILE A 116 3.61 0.78 -12.04
CA ILE A 116 2.14 0.90 -12.04
C ILE A 116 1.55 0.86 -13.45
N PRO A 117 1.96 1.70 -14.43
CA PRO A 117 1.36 1.66 -15.77
C PRO A 117 1.61 0.32 -16.47
N ASN A 118 2.78 -0.29 -16.25
CA ASN A 118 3.12 -1.58 -16.86
C ASN A 118 2.32 -2.73 -16.25
N VAL A 119 2.12 -2.74 -14.93
CA VAL A 119 1.33 -3.75 -14.23
C VAL A 119 -0.14 -3.66 -14.62
N LEU A 120 -0.68 -2.46 -14.80
CA LEU A 120 -2.06 -2.27 -15.27
C LEU A 120 -2.25 -2.80 -16.70
N ARG A 121 -1.32 -2.50 -17.62
CA ARG A 121 -1.35 -3.06 -18.98
C ARG A 121 -1.20 -4.58 -18.99
N ALA A 122 -0.31 -5.12 -18.16
CA ALA A 122 -0.10 -6.55 -18.02
C ALA A 122 -1.39 -7.25 -17.53
N ARG A 123 -2.12 -6.63 -16.60
CA ARG A 123 -3.44 -7.14 -16.16
C ARG A 123 -4.45 -7.19 -17.30
N ILE A 124 -4.57 -6.13 -18.11
CA ILE A 124 -5.50 -6.12 -19.25
C ILE A 124 -5.21 -7.26 -20.23
N VAL A 125 -3.94 -7.44 -20.60
CA VAL A 125 -3.52 -8.53 -21.51
C VAL A 125 -3.80 -9.91 -20.90
N ALA A 126 -3.55 -10.08 -19.60
CA ALA A 126 -3.83 -11.34 -18.90
C ALA A 126 -5.34 -11.65 -18.82
N ASN A 127 -6.18 -10.63 -18.57
CA ASN A 127 -7.62 -10.77 -18.55
C ASN A 127 -8.17 -11.14 -19.93
N GLU A 128 -7.69 -10.47 -20.99
CA GLU A 128 -8.04 -10.80 -22.37
C GLU A 128 -7.63 -12.23 -22.75
N ALA A 129 -6.42 -12.65 -22.39
CA ALA A 129 -5.96 -14.02 -22.61
C ALA A 129 -6.83 -15.04 -21.84
N SER A 130 -7.20 -14.72 -20.59
CA SER A 130 -8.14 -15.54 -19.83
C SER A 130 -9.50 -15.63 -20.52
N ALA A 131 -10.01 -14.52 -21.06
CA ALA A 131 -11.30 -14.52 -21.76
C ALA A 131 -11.29 -15.46 -22.97
N VAL A 132 -10.23 -15.42 -23.78
CA VAL A 132 -10.05 -16.35 -24.92
C VAL A 132 -10.01 -17.80 -24.44
N SER A 133 -9.28 -18.09 -23.35
CA SER A 133 -9.22 -19.46 -22.81
C SER A 133 -10.58 -19.96 -22.30
N VAL A 134 -11.38 -19.07 -21.71
CA VAL A 134 -12.71 -19.38 -21.20
C VAL A 134 -13.69 -19.62 -22.33
N VAL A 135 -13.68 -18.79 -23.38
CA VAL A 135 -14.51 -19.02 -24.59
C VAL A 135 -14.20 -20.39 -25.20
N ARG A 136 -12.93 -20.79 -25.26
CA ARG A 136 -12.54 -22.13 -25.71
C ARG A 136 -13.10 -23.23 -24.81
N ALA A 137 -12.97 -23.06 -23.49
CA ALA A 137 -13.51 -24.02 -22.52
C ALA A 137 -15.04 -24.12 -22.59
N LEU A 138 -15.75 -23.01 -22.86
CA LEU A 138 -17.20 -23.02 -23.04
C LEU A 138 -17.61 -23.77 -24.31
N ASN A 139 -16.90 -23.58 -25.42
CA ASN A 139 -17.15 -24.36 -26.63
C ASN A 139 -16.94 -25.86 -26.38
N GLU A 140 -15.86 -26.24 -25.68
CA GLU A 140 -15.62 -27.63 -25.32
C GLU A 140 -16.71 -28.19 -24.39
N ALA A 141 -17.13 -27.41 -23.39
CA ALA A 141 -18.21 -27.77 -22.49
C ALA A 141 -19.54 -27.96 -23.24
N GLU A 142 -19.87 -27.10 -24.21
CA GLU A 142 -21.06 -27.23 -25.04
C GLU A 142 -21.04 -28.51 -25.89
N GLN A 143 -19.89 -28.84 -26.50
CA GLN A 143 -19.76 -30.10 -27.24
C GLN A 143 -19.92 -31.32 -26.31
N ASN A 144 -19.30 -31.29 -25.13
CA ASN A 144 -19.45 -32.36 -24.13
C ASN A 144 -20.91 -32.46 -23.63
N TYR A 145 -21.58 -31.33 -23.43
CA TYR A 145 -22.98 -31.27 -23.01
C TYR A 145 -23.89 -31.93 -24.05
N MET A 146 -23.70 -31.61 -25.34
CA MET A 146 -24.47 -32.21 -26.43
C MET A 146 -24.30 -33.73 -26.48
N THR A 147 -23.10 -34.26 -26.18
CA THR A 147 -22.87 -35.71 -26.12
C THR A 147 -23.55 -36.37 -24.91
N ALA A 148 -23.62 -35.68 -23.78
CA ALA A 148 -24.27 -36.17 -22.56
C ALA A 148 -25.80 -36.09 -22.63
N PHE A 149 -26.35 -35.04 -23.26
CA PHE A 149 -27.77 -34.73 -23.31
C PHE A 149 -28.28 -34.54 -24.76
N PRO A 150 -28.23 -35.58 -25.61
CA PRO A 150 -28.54 -35.45 -27.05
C PRO A 150 -29.99 -35.07 -27.35
N ARG A 151 -30.91 -35.27 -26.39
CA ARG A 151 -32.31 -34.85 -26.52
C ARG A 151 -32.52 -33.35 -26.27
N VAL A 152 -31.57 -32.69 -25.63
CA VAL A 152 -31.61 -31.25 -25.33
C VAL A 152 -30.80 -30.48 -26.39
N GLY A 153 -29.62 -30.99 -26.76
CA GLY A 153 -28.69 -30.31 -27.66
C GLY A 153 -27.72 -29.42 -26.87
N TYR A 154 -27.35 -28.26 -27.41
CA TYR A 154 -26.55 -27.25 -26.69
C TYR A 154 -27.33 -26.51 -25.62
N THR A 155 -26.64 -25.90 -24.67
CA THR A 155 -27.29 -25.07 -23.64
C THR A 155 -27.59 -23.67 -24.16
N CYS A 156 -28.56 -23.00 -23.53
CA CYS A 156 -28.82 -21.58 -23.75
C CYS A 156 -28.63 -20.74 -22.48
N SER A 157 -27.98 -21.32 -21.48
CA SER A 157 -27.71 -20.62 -20.23
C SER A 157 -26.44 -21.16 -19.62
N LEU A 158 -25.54 -20.24 -19.29
CA LEU A 158 -24.25 -20.57 -18.70
C LEU A 158 -24.35 -21.39 -17.40
N PRO A 159 -25.33 -21.15 -16.49
CA PRO A 159 -25.47 -21.95 -15.28
C PRO A 159 -25.75 -23.43 -15.54
N SER A 160 -26.39 -23.79 -16.66
CA SER A 160 -26.69 -25.19 -17.02
C SER A 160 -25.45 -26.03 -17.26
N LEU A 161 -24.35 -25.40 -17.73
CA LEU A 161 -23.06 -26.06 -17.89
C LEU A 161 -22.37 -26.31 -16.55
N GLY A 162 -22.71 -25.52 -15.52
CA GLY A 162 -22.15 -25.64 -14.18
C GLY A 162 -22.86 -26.70 -13.34
N GLY A 163 -22.67 -26.64 -12.02
CA GLY A 163 -23.33 -27.53 -11.08
C GLY A 163 -22.57 -27.54 -9.77
N ASN A 164 -23.25 -27.20 -8.67
CA ASN A 164 -22.63 -27.18 -7.36
C ASN A 164 -22.13 -28.57 -6.99
N ARG A 165 -21.08 -28.71 -6.18
CA ARG A 165 -20.51 -30.04 -5.87
C ARG A 165 -21.45 -31.04 -5.17
N GLN A 166 -22.66 -30.62 -4.79
CA GLN A 166 -23.67 -31.44 -4.12
C GLN A 166 -24.80 -31.87 -5.07
N SER A 167 -24.93 -31.29 -6.27
CA SER A 167 -25.94 -31.67 -7.25
C SER A 167 -25.56 -32.96 -7.97
N SER A 168 -26.56 -33.78 -8.28
CA SER A 168 -26.41 -34.88 -9.23
C SER A 168 -26.37 -34.34 -10.65
N THR A 169 -25.57 -34.93 -11.53
CA THR A 169 -25.48 -34.56 -12.94
C THR A 169 -26.86 -34.63 -13.63
N SER A 170 -27.32 -33.49 -14.15
CA SER A 170 -28.57 -33.34 -14.90
C SER A 170 -28.40 -32.33 -16.03
N ALA A 171 -29.44 -32.14 -16.85
CA ALA A 171 -29.41 -31.14 -17.94
C ALA A 171 -29.26 -29.70 -17.41
N GLU A 172 -29.69 -29.44 -16.18
CA GLU A 172 -29.61 -28.15 -15.49
C GLU A 172 -28.32 -28.00 -14.68
N HIS A 173 -27.63 -29.11 -14.41
CA HIS A 173 -26.41 -29.18 -13.62
C HIS A 173 -25.43 -30.18 -14.26
N ALA A 174 -24.77 -29.77 -15.36
CA ALA A 174 -23.89 -30.66 -16.11
C ALA A 174 -22.50 -30.87 -15.49
N HIS A 175 -22.06 -29.97 -14.60
CA HIS A 175 -20.73 -29.97 -13.98
C HIS A 175 -19.56 -29.99 -15.00
N LEU A 176 -19.74 -29.36 -16.16
CA LEU A 176 -18.74 -29.26 -17.22
C LEU A 176 -17.86 -28.03 -17.09
N ILE A 177 -18.32 -27.02 -16.35
CA ILE A 177 -17.55 -25.85 -15.94
C ILE A 177 -17.57 -25.72 -14.42
N ASP A 178 -16.62 -24.98 -13.88
CA ASP A 178 -16.57 -24.68 -12.45
C ASP A 178 -17.67 -23.69 -12.03
N ASP A 179 -17.99 -23.74 -10.73
CA ASP A 179 -19.05 -22.93 -10.12
C ASP A 179 -18.80 -21.42 -10.29
N ASP A 180 -17.56 -20.96 -10.25
CA ASP A 180 -17.24 -19.54 -10.39
C ASP A 180 -17.56 -19.04 -11.82
N LEU A 181 -17.20 -19.82 -12.84
CA LEU A 181 -17.52 -19.48 -14.24
C LEU A 181 -19.03 -19.54 -14.52
N SER A 182 -19.75 -20.43 -13.86
CA SER A 182 -21.22 -20.55 -14.02
C SER A 182 -21.97 -19.25 -13.69
N THR A 183 -21.36 -18.36 -12.91
CA THR A 183 -21.90 -17.02 -12.58
C THR A 183 -21.84 -16.02 -13.74
N GLY A 184 -21.06 -16.31 -14.78
CA GLY A 184 -20.91 -15.43 -15.94
C GLY A 184 -19.90 -14.30 -15.76
N SER A 185 -19.03 -14.35 -14.76
CA SER A 185 -17.92 -13.41 -14.62
C SER A 185 -16.62 -14.10 -14.26
N ARG A 186 -15.51 -13.68 -14.89
CA ARG A 186 -14.17 -14.17 -14.58
C ARG A 186 -13.11 -13.18 -15.05
N HIS A 187 -12.15 -12.87 -14.18
CA HIS A 187 -11.03 -11.96 -14.47
C HIS A 187 -11.46 -10.59 -15.07
N GLY A 188 -12.60 -10.05 -14.62
CA GLY A 188 -13.14 -8.77 -15.11
C GLY A 188 -13.81 -8.84 -16.49
N TYR A 189 -14.06 -10.05 -17.00
CA TYR A 189 -14.86 -10.29 -18.20
C TYR A 189 -16.20 -10.90 -17.83
N ARG A 190 -17.23 -10.52 -18.59
CA ARG A 190 -18.56 -11.10 -18.54
C ARG A 190 -18.75 -12.09 -19.67
N PHE A 191 -19.33 -13.25 -19.36
CA PHE A 191 -19.57 -14.34 -20.29
C PHE A 191 -21.06 -14.61 -20.39
N VAL A 192 -21.58 -14.68 -21.62
CA VAL A 192 -22.99 -14.94 -21.89
C VAL A 192 -23.12 -15.98 -23.00
N ILE A 193 -24.11 -16.86 -22.85
CA ILE A 193 -24.57 -17.77 -23.91
C ILE A 193 -25.94 -17.27 -24.35
N GLN A 194 -26.13 -17.08 -25.65
CA GLN A 194 -27.31 -16.41 -26.20
C GLN A 194 -27.60 -16.86 -27.64
N ASN A 195 -28.66 -16.30 -28.23
CA ASN A 195 -29.05 -16.50 -29.64
C ASN A 195 -29.18 -17.97 -30.05
N CYS A 196 -29.70 -18.79 -29.14
CA CYS A 196 -29.85 -20.21 -29.37
C CYS A 196 -31.02 -20.48 -30.32
N SER A 197 -30.88 -21.50 -31.16
CA SER A 197 -31.96 -21.94 -32.05
C SER A 197 -32.12 -23.44 -32.00
N SER A 198 -33.38 -23.89 -32.02
CA SER A 198 -33.72 -25.30 -31.90
C SER A 198 -34.31 -25.84 -33.20
N SER A 199 -33.96 -27.08 -33.52
CA SER A 199 -34.50 -27.87 -34.62
C SER A 199 -35.05 -29.16 -34.06
N ASN A 200 -36.33 -29.47 -34.35
CA ASN A 200 -37.02 -30.64 -33.80
C ASN A 200 -36.97 -30.76 -32.26
N GLY A 201 -37.00 -29.61 -31.55
CA GLY A 201 -36.94 -29.56 -30.09
C GLY A 201 -35.54 -29.71 -29.49
N VAL A 202 -34.48 -29.81 -30.32
CA VAL A 202 -33.08 -29.89 -29.90
C VAL A 202 -32.37 -28.60 -30.25
N THR A 203 -31.65 -27.99 -29.32
CA THR A 203 -30.84 -26.79 -29.58
C THR A 203 -29.61 -27.14 -30.40
N VAL A 204 -29.51 -26.57 -31.60
CA VAL A 204 -28.45 -26.88 -32.58
C VAL A 204 -27.51 -25.72 -32.87
N LYS A 205 -27.86 -24.50 -32.43
CA LYS A 205 -26.98 -23.34 -32.49
C LYS A 205 -26.97 -22.63 -31.16
N TYR A 206 -25.83 -22.05 -30.83
CA TYR A 206 -25.63 -21.17 -29.70
C TYR A 206 -24.59 -20.12 -30.08
N GLN A 207 -24.57 -19.01 -29.36
CA GLN A 207 -23.51 -18.02 -29.46
C GLN A 207 -22.98 -17.74 -28.07
N VAL A 208 -21.66 -17.68 -27.95
CA VAL A 208 -21.00 -17.23 -26.72
C VAL A 208 -20.34 -15.88 -26.98
N ALA A 209 -20.49 -14.96 -26.03
CA ALA A 209 -19.81 -13.68 -26.06
C ALA A 209 -19.14 -13.42 -24.71
N ALA A 210 -17.93 -12.87 -24.79
CA ALA A 210 -17.09 -12.46 -23.68
C ALA A 210 -16.68 -11.00 -23.88
N TYR A 211 -17.04 -10.12 -22.96
CA TYR A 211 -16.76 -8.69 -23.07
C TYR A 211 -16.31 -8.11 -21.72
N PRO A 212 -15.50 -7.03 -21.72
CA PRO A 212 -14.97 -6.48 -20.48
C PRO A 212 -16.09 -5.89 -19.62
N GLU A 213 -16.07 -6.16 -18.32
CA GLU A 213 -17.04 -5.59 -17.37
C GLU A 213 -16.83 -4.08 -17.18
N THR A 214 -15.57 -3.65 -17.26
CA THR A 214 -15.19 -2.23 -17.23
C THR A 214 -14.24 -1.94 -18.38
N TYR A 215 -14.74 -1.23 -19.37
CA TYR A 215 -13.99 -0.85 -20.57
C TYR A 215 -12.71 -0.09 -20.22
N SER A 216 -11.60 -0.43 -20.89
CA SER A 216 -10.27 0.18 -20.70
C SER A 216 -9.63 -0.03 -19.31
N GLN A 217 -10.26 -0.81 -18.43
CA GLN A 217 -9.69 -1.19 -17.13
C GLN A 217 -9.52 -2.71 -17.00
N SER A 218 -10.59 -3.45 -17.29
CA SER A 218 -10.60 -4.91 -17.26
C SER A 218 -10.17 -5.52 -18.59
N GLY A 219 -10.43 -4.81 -19.69
CA GLY A 219 -10.17 -5.24 -21.06
C GLY A 219 -10.64 -4.20 -22.07
N VAL A 220 -10.21 -4.33 -23.32
CA VAL A 220 -10.67 -3.48 -24.44
C VAL A 220 -11.43 -4.31 -25.47
N ARG A 221 -10.96 -5.52 -25.75
CA ARG A 221 -11.51 -6.37 -26.80
C ARG A 221 -12.63 -7.26 -26.29
N ALA A 222 -13.61 -7.54 -27.16
CA ALA A 222 -14.62 -8.56 -26.94
C ALA A 222 -14.30 -9.78 -27.78
N PHE A 223 -14.61 -10.96 -27.27
CA PHE A 223 -14.41 -12.24 -27.93
C PHE A 223 -15.73 -12.96 -28.04
N CYS A 224 -15.94 -13.67 -29.13
CA CYS A 224 -17.16 -14.41 -29.33
C CYS A 224 -16.91 -15.66 -30.15
N SER A 225 -17.80 -16.62 -30.04
CA SER A 225 -17.77 -17.86 -30.80
C SER A 225 -19.20 -18.39 -30.95
N ASP A 226 -19.36 -19.39 -31.78
CA ASP A 226 -20.61 -20.11 -32.00
C ASP A 226 -20.33 -21.63 -32.04
N GLU A 227 -21.29 -22.43 -32.52
CA GLU A 227 -21.18 -23.88 -32.63
C GLU A 227 -20.00 -24.37 -33.48
N THR A 228 -19.40 -23.50 -34.31
CA THR A 228 -18.21 -23.82 -35.11
C THR A 228 -16.91 -23.80 -34.29
N ALA A 229 -16.97 -23.32 -33.04
CA ALA A 229 -15.85 -23.11 -32.13
C ALA A 229 -14.75 -22.16 -32.65
N VAL A 230 -15.04 -21.39 -33.72
CA VAL A 230 -14.14 -20.35 -34.23
C VAL A 230 -14.28 -19.10 -33.38
N ILE A 231 -13.18 -18.72 -32.72
CA ILE A 231 -13.14 -17.51 -31.91
C ILE A 231 -12.94 -16.29 -32.80
N LYS A 232 -13.85 -15.33 -32.69
CA LYS A 232 -13.78 -14.01 -33.31
C LYS A 232 -13.50 -12.95 -32.25
N VAL A 233 -13.03 -11.79 -32.69
CA VAL A 233 -12.70 -10.64 -31.85
C VAL A 233 -13.31 -9.36 -32.43
N ASP A 234 -13.76 -8.49 -31.53
CA ASP A 234 -14.03 -7.08 -31.82
C ASP A 234 -13.06 -6.21 -31.02
N GLU A 235 -12.35 -5.34 -31.73
CA GLU A 235 -11.31 -4.47 -31.16
C GLU A 235 -11.88 -3.32 -30.31
N ARG A 236 -13.20 -3.11 -30.32
CA ARG A 236 -13.89 -2.03 -29.58
C ARG A 236 -14.65 -2.53 -28.36
N GLY A 237 -14.68 -3.84 -28.12
CA GLY A 237 -15.32 -4.42 -26.95
C GLY A 237 -16.82 -4.63 -27.08
N SER A 238 -17.42 -4.53 -28.27
CA SER A 238 -18.85 -4.79 -28.46
C SER A 238 -19.10 -6.28 -28.71
N PRO A 239 -19.92 -6.94 -27.87
CA PRO A 239 -20.30 -8.34 -28.11
C PRO A 239 -21.16 -8.49 -29.36
N GLU A 240 -22.01 -7.53 -29.69
CA GLU A 240 -22.85 -7.55 -30.90
C GLU A 240 -21.99 -7.45 -32.17
N ALA A 241 -21.07 -6.48 -32.20
CA ALA A 241 -20.17 -6.29 -33.35
C ALA A 241 -19.25 -7.50 -33.55
N CYS A 242 -18.81 -8.15 -32.47
CA CYS A 242 -18.04 -9.39 -32.56
C CYS A 242 -18.85 -10.49 -33.25
N LEU A 243 -20.11 -10.67 -32.85
CA LEU A 243 -20.96 -11.73 -33.38
C LEU A 243 -21.29 -11.50 -34.87
N GLU A 244 -21.59 -10.26 -35.25
CA GLU A 244 -21.96 -9.90 -36.64
C GLU A 244 -20.76 -9.82 -37.59
N ASN A 245 -19.70 -9.11 -37.20
CA ASN A 245 -18.61 -8.71 -38.11
C ASN A 245 -17.20 -8.90 -37.49
N GLY A 246 -17.08 -9.66 -36.40
CA GLY A 246 -15.79 -9.90 -35.74
C GLY A 246 -14.77 -10.59 -36.65
N SER A 247 -13.51 -10.20 -36.55
CA SER A 247 -12.40 -10.86 -37.24
C SER A 247 -12.02 -12.14 -36.52
N VAL A 248 -11.57 -13.16 -37.26
CA VAL A 248 -11.08 -14.40 -36.64
C VAL A 248 -9.83 -14.10 -35.81
N LEU A 249 -9.81 -14.57 -34.57
CA LEU A 249 -8.67 -14.44 -33.68
C LEU A 249 -7.51 -15.30 -34.20
N GLN A 250 -6.42 -14.66 -34.63
CA GLN A 250 -5.20 -15.31 -35.12
C GLN A 250 -4.28 -15.78 -33.99
#